data_AF-A0AA37MJD3-F1
#
_entry.id   AF-A0AA37MJD3-F1
#
_cell.length_a   1.000
_cell.length_b   1.000
_cell.length_c   1.000
_cell.angle_alpha   90.00
_cell.angle_beta   90.00
_cell.angle_gamma   90.00
#
_symmetry.space_group_name_H-M   'P 1'
#
loop_
_entity.id
_entity.type
_entity.pdbx_description
1 polymer ?
#
loop_
_entity_poly.entity_id
_entity_poly.type
_entity_poly.pdbx_seq_one_letter_code
_entity_poly.pdbx_strand_id
1 'polypeptide(L)'
;MANLMLSVMGAFAEFERALIRERQRESIALARQRGAYRGRRPALSDAQVADLRRRVEARERKAQIARDYGISRETLYQYLRSVR
;
A
#
# COMPACT_ATOMS: atom_id res chain seq x y z
N MET A 1 38.20 17.19 -23.24
CA MET A 1 38.24 16.85 -21.80
C MET A 1 36.89 16.92 -21.10
N ALA A 2 35.98 17.86 -21.44
CA ALA A 2 34.66 17.97 -20.79
C ALA A 2 33.80 16.69 -20.85
N ASN A 3 33.76 16.01 -22.00
CA ASN A 3 32.97 14.78 -22.17
C ASN A 3 33.48 13.62 -21.29
N LEU A 4 34.81 13.48 -21.14
CA LEU A 4 35.40 12.43 -20.30
C LEU A 4 35.07 12.67 -18.83
N MET A 5 35.18 13.92 -18.35
CA MET A 5 34.80 14.26 -16.97
C MET A 5 33.31 14.00 -16.73
N LEU A 6 32.44 14.36 -17.67
CA LEU A 6 31.00 14.08 -17.54
C LEU A 6 30.71 12.57 -17.46
N SER A 7 31.36 11.75 -18.30
CA SER A 7 31.21 10.29 -18.26
C SER A 7 31.68 9.70 -16.94
N VAL A 8 32.82 10.15 -16.42
CA VAL A 8 33.33 9.68 -15.12
C VAL A 8 32.37 10.06 -13.99
N MET A 9 31.88 11.31 -13.96
CA MET A 9 30.91 11.74 -12.96
C MET A 9 29.57 10.97 -13.07
N GLY A 10 29.13 10.65 -14.29
CA GLY A 10 27.96 9.79 -14.52
C GLY A 10 28.14 8.40 -13.92
N ALA A 11 29.30 7.76 -14.16
CA ALA A 11 29.61 6.45 -13.60
C ALA A 11 29.65 6.46 -12.06
N PHE A 12 30.20 7.51 -11.45
CA PHE A 12 30.18 7.67 -10.00
C PHE A 12 28.75 7.83 -9.46
N ALA A 13 27.92 8.65 -10.09
CA ALA A 13 26.53 8.83 -9.68
C ALA A 13 25.73 7.52 -9.75
N GLU A 14 25.95 6.70 -10.79
CA GLU A 14 25.35 5.38 -10.91
C GLU A 14 25.82 4.43 -9.81
N PHE A 15 27.12 4.41 -9.52
CA PHE A 15 27.71 3.61 -8.46
C PHE A 15 27.15 3.97 -7.08
N GLU A 16 27.13 5.26 -6.72
CA GLU A 16 26.57 5.73 -5.46
C GLU A 16 25.09 5.37 -5.33
N ARG A 17 24.32 5.51 -6.42
CA ARG A 17 22.90 5.14 -6.44
C ARG A 17 22.69 3.64 -6.24
N ALA A 18 23.59 2.80 -6.76
CA ALA A 18 23.56 1.35 -6.53
C ALA A 18 23.79 1.03 -5.04
N LEU A 19 24.82 1.63 -4.42
CA LEU A 19 25.12 1.44 -2.99
C LEU A 19 23.98 1.88 -2.07
N ILE A 20 23.36 3.04 -2.36
CA ILE A 20 22.21 3.53 -1.58
C ILE A 20 21.05 2.52 -1.64
N ARG A 21 20.77 1.97 -2.82
CA ARG A 21 19.69 0.99 -3.02
C ARG A 21 19.98 -0.33 -2.31
N GLU A 22 21.23 -0.78 -2.31
CA GLU A 22 21.64 -1.99 -1.59
C GLU A 22 21.40 -1.85 -0.09
N ARG A 23 21.93 -0.79 0.52
CA ARG A 23 21.70 -0.49 1.95
C ARG A 23 20.22 -0.34 2.29
N GLN A 24 19.43 0.28 1.41
CA GLN A 24 17.99 0.41 1.58
C GLN A 24 17.32 -0.97 1.57
N ARG A 25 17.71 -1.88 0.68
CA ARG A 25 17.16 -3.24 0.61
C ARG A 25 17.44 -4.02 1.89
N GLU A 26 18.66 -3.98 2.40
CA GLU A 26 19.03 -4.61 3.67
C GLU A 26 18.18 -4.07 4.82
N SER A 27 18.05 -2.74 4.90
CA SER A 27 17.25 -2.08 5.93
C SER A 27 15.76 -2.47 5.83
N ILE A 28 15.21 -2.50 4.62
CA ILE A 28 13.83 -2.97 4.37
C ILE A 28 13.68 -4.43 4.78
N ALA A 29 14.65 -5.30 4.49
CA ALA A 29 14.61 -6.71 4.86
C ALA A 29 14.55 -6.89 6.39
N LEU A 30 15.39 -6.17 7.14
CA LEU A 30 15.36 -6.15 8.60
C LEU A 30 14.02 -5.62 9.14
N ALA A 31 13.49 -4.54 8.56
CA ALA A 31 12.20 -3.96 8.95
C ALA A 31 11.02 -4.89 8.64
N ARG A 32 11.08 -5.66 7.53
CA ARG A 32 10.10 -6.71 7.20
C ARG A 32 10.16 -7.87 8.19
N GLN A 33 11.36 -8.34 8.54
CA GLN A 33 11.53 -9.40 9.56
C GLN A 33 10.97 -9.00 10.92
N ARG A 34 11.11 -7.71 11.30
CA ARG A 34 10.53 -7.14 12.52
C ARG A 34 9.02 -6.86 12.43
N GLY A 35 8.38 -7.07 11.28
CA GLY A 35 6.94 -6.83 11.09
C GLY A 35 6.54 -5.35 11.07
N ALA A 36 7.45 -4.44 10.75
CA ALA A 36 7.18 -3.00 10.73
C ALA A 36 6.21 -2.60 9.59
N TYR A 37 6.24 -3.31 8.46
CA TYR A 37 5.36 -3.05 7.32
C TYR A 37 4.03 -3.78 7.47
N ARG A 38 2.96 -3.02 7.79
CA ARG A 38 1.58 -3.54 7.92
C ARG A 38 0.67 -3.18 6.74
N GLY A 39 1.27 -2.71 5.64
CA GLY A 39 0.54 -2.23 4.46
C GLY A 39 -0.24 -0.94 4.71
N ARG A 40 -1.18 -0.64 3.82
CA ARG A 40 -2.09 0.50 3.97
C ARG A 40 -3.06 0.20 5.12
N ARG A 41 -3.29 1.19 5.98
CA ARG A 41 -4.32 1.09 7.02
C ARG A 41 -5.70 0.84 6.37
N PRO A 42 -6.48 -0.14 6.85
CA PRO A 42 -7.85 -0.34 6.39
C PRO A 42 -8.66 0.96 6.45
N ALA A 43 -9.56 1.16 5.49
CA ALA A 43 -10.42 2.34 5.45
C ALA A 43 -11.51 2.31 6.54
N LEU A 44 -11.94 1.11 6.92
CA LEU A 44 -12.95 0.86 7.94
C LEU A 44 -12.37 0.03 9.09
N SER A 45 -12.89 0.26 10.30
CA SER A 45 -12.64 -0.58 11.47
C SER A 45 -13.42 -1.91 11.38
N ASP A 46 -13.01 -2.90 12.16
CA ASP A 46 -13.67 -4.21 12.16
C ASP A 46 -15.17 -4.11 12.54
N ALA A 47 -15.52 -3.19 13.44
CA ALA A 47 -16.90 -2.90 13.80
C ALA A 47 -17.70 -2.32 12.63
N GLN A 48 -17.10 -1.39 11.87
CA GLN A 48 -17.72 -0.82 10.66
C GLN A 48 -17.86 -1.87 9.56
N VAL A 49 -16.90 -2.78 9.41
CA VAL A 49 -16.99 -3.89 8.45
C VAL A 49 -18.11 -4.85 8.84
N ALA A 50 -18.26 -5.17 10.13
CA ALA A 50 -19.37 -5.99 10.62
C ALA A 50 -20.73 -5.32 10.36
N ASP A 51 -20.83 -4.02 10.62
CA ASP A 51 -22.05 -3.25 10.36
C ASP A 51 -22.39 -3.18 8.86
N LEU A 52 -21.39 -2.89 8.02
CA LEU A 52 -21.50 -2.92 6.56
C LEU A 52 -22.05 -4.26 6.07
N ARG A 53 -21.59 -5.39 6.63
CA ARG A 53 -22.08 -6.73 6.26
C ARG A 53 -23.54 -6.92 6.64
N ARG A 54 -23.94 -6.56 7.86
CA ARG A 54 -25.34 -6.62 8.30
C ARG A 54 -26.26 -5.81 7.40
N ARG A 55 -25.83 -4.61 6.99
CA ARG A 55 -26.59 -3.76 6.06
C ARG A 55 -26.73 -4.39 4.67
N VAL A 56 -25.69 -5.06 4.18
CA VAL A 56 -25.75 -5.81 2.92
C VAL A 56 -26.68 -7.03 3.02
N GLU A 57 -26.70 -7.74 4.15
CA GLU A 57 -27.61 -8.85 4.43
C GLU A 57 -29.07 -8.39 4.52
N ALA A 58 -29.30 -7.21 5.11
CA ALA A 58 -30.58 -6.50 5.13
C ALA A 58 -31.04 -5.99 3.74
N ARG A 59 -30.34 -6.38 2.66
CA ARG A 59 -30.65 -6.03 1.26
C ARG A 59 -30.59 -4.54 0.95
N GLU A 60 -29.89 -3.76 1.76
CA GLU A 60 -29.67 -2.35 1.45
C GLU A 60 -28.81 -2.17 0.19
N ARG A 61 -29.05 -1.07 -0.54
CA ARG A 61 -28.33 -0.78 -1.78
C ARG A 61 -26.85 -0.55 -1.49
N LYS A 62 -25.98 -1.42 -1.99
CA LYS A 62 -24.51 -1.34 -1.85
C LYS A 62 -23.93 0.03 -2.23
N ALA A 63 -24.50 0.69 -3.23
CA ALA A 63 -24.07 2.04 -3.61
C ALA A 63 -24.34 3.10 -2.53
N GLN A 64 -25.43 2.96 -1.77
CA GLN A 64 -25.72 3.83 -0.64
C GLN A 64 -24.77 3.56 0.52
N ILE A 65 -24.62 2.28 0.88
CA ILE A 65 -23.70 1.84 1.93
C ILE A 65 -22.28 2.36 1.69
N ALA A 66 -21.77 2.23 0.45
CA ALA A 66 -20.45 2.75 0.09
C ALA A 66 -20.33 4.27 0.29
N ARG A 67 -21.37 5.03 -0.07
CA ARG A 67 -21.41 6.49 0.13
C ARG A 67 -21.43 6.86 1.61
N ASP A 68 -22.21 6.15 2.43
CA ASP A 68 -22.34 6.46 3.86
C ASP A 68 -21.02 6.26 4.62
N TYR A 69 -20.22 5.27 4.21
CA TYR A 69 -18.88 5.04 4.75
C TYR A 69 -17.77 5.80 4.01
N GLY A 70 -18.10 6.61 2.99
CA GLY A 70 -17.11 7.36 2.21
C GLY A 70 -16.12 6.49 1.43
N ILE A 71 -16.48 5.25 1.09
CA ILE A 71 -15.62 4.30 0.38
C ILE A 71 -16.08 4.10 -1.07
N SER A 72 -15.17 3.66 -1.92
CA SER A 72 -15.54 3.25 -3.28
C SER A 72 -16.39 1.96 -3.27
N ARG A 73 -17.20 1.76 -4.31
CA ARG A 73 -17.93 0.49 -4.49
C ARG A 73 -16.98 -0.71 -4.55
N GLU A 74 -15.80 -0.53 -5.14
CA GLU A 74 -14.77 -1.57 -5.21
C GLU A 74 -14.26 -1.94 -3.82
N THR A 75 -13.95 -0.94 -2.98
CA THR A 75 -13.56 -1.16 -1.58
C THR A 75 -14.64 -1.91 -0.81
N LEU A 76 -15.92 -1.59 -1.04
CA LEU A 76 -17.04 -2.34 -0.44
C LEU A 76 -17.02 -3.81 -0.87
N TYR A 77 -16.85 -4.09 -2.17
CA TYR A 77 -16.76 -5.48 -2.65
C TYR A 77 -15.53 -6.22 -2.12
N GLN A 78 -14.40 -5.54 -1.91
CA GLN A 78 -13.22 -6.14 -1.28
C GLN A 78 -13.52 -6.58 0.15
N TYR A 79 -14.19 -5.73 0.94
CA TYR A 79 -14.61 -6.09 2.30
C TYR A 79 -15.58 -7.28 2.33
N LEU A 80 -16.46 -7.39 1.33
CA LEU A 80 -17.36 -8.54 1.18
C LEU A 80 -16.64 -9.82 0.72
N ARG A 81 -15.63 -9.70 -0.16
CA ARG A 81 -14.86 -10.84 -0.69
C ARG A 81 -13.83 -11.38 0.30
N SER A 82 -13.28 -10.51 1.16
CA SER A 82 -12.23 -10.86 2.13
C SER A 82 -12.65 -11.90 3.19
N VAL A 83 -13.93 -12.27 3.22
CA VAL A 83 -14.44 -13.37 4.05
C VAL A 83 -14.38 -14.66 3.26
N ARG A 84 -13.28 -15.39 3.41
CA ARG A 84 -13.24 -16.83 3.20
C ARG A 84 -12.39 -17.46 4.29
#